data_AF-A0AAN8MRT6-F1
#
_entry.id   AF-A0AAN8MRT6-F1
#
_cell.length_a   1.000
_cell.length_b   1.000
_cell.length_c   1.000
_cell.angle_alpha   90.00
_cell.angle_beta   90.00
_cell.angle_gamma   90.00
#
_symmetry.space_group_name_H-M   'P 1'
#
loop_
_entity.id
_entity.type
_entity.pdbx_description
1 polymer ?
#
loop_
_entity_poly.entity_id
_entity_poly.type
_entity_poly.pdbx_seq_one_letter_code
_entity_poly.pdbx_strand_id
1 'polypeptide(L)'
;MEAPEDVSVREQLFHDRVRETIICVLLFICLYIVSYLVITHYKRNAEFTIDNSEDETVNKIALCLCTFTLSVSMGAVLLLPLSILSNEVLLSFPQSYYMQWLNGSLIHGLWNIVFLFSNLSLVFLLPFAYFFTESEGFAGSKKGVMARLYETAVVLFLLTLLVLGMVWVASAILDDNMARQSLYDLWEYYLPYLYSCISLFGVLLLLLCTPLGLSRMFSVTGSLLVKPRLLEDLDETMSCAGFEEASLSRKLTSGTSLWINVNAEVLRNRFLNIQARRIALEIRKRASPWQRNLGYPLAMLLLLAVTVVCVLIVCYHVVELLFDDTAMPRGMEDPLLGAASFSMFGSLGAAVQVILILYLMVSSVVGFYSSPLFTGLRPRAQDTTLTQIIGNCVSLLVLSSALPVFSRTLGITRFDLLGDFGRYNWLGNFHIVFLYNILFAGLTSACLINTLTWTVQRELIRAFGLHKLPSTVSRSTIPLRLLLANGLSKIQ
;
A
#
# COMPACT_ATOMS: atom_id res chain seq x y z
N MET A 1 11.86 -56.70 -4.97
CA MET A 1 12.74 -56.29 -3.85
C MET A 1 12.92 -54.78 -3.96
N GLU A 2 11.82 -54.03 -3.78
CA GLU A 2 11.71 -52.56 -3.97
C GLU A 2 11.25 -51.83 -2.68
N ALA A 3 10.89 -52.58 -1.63
CA ALA A 3 10.28 -52.02 -0.42
C ALA A 3 11.14 -51.08 0.46
N PRO A 4 12.48 -51.20 0.56
CA PRO A 4 13.24 -50.35 1.49
C PRO A 4 13.49 -48.92 0.96
N GLU A 5 13.60 -48.74 -0.36
CA GLU A 5 13.80 -47.40 -0.95
C GLU A 5 12.53 -46.56 -0.86
N ASP A 6 11.36 -47.15 -1.14
CA ASP A 6 10.06 -46.47 -1.08
C ASP A 6 9.71 -45.93 0.31
N VAL A 7 10.08 -46.67 1.36
CA VAL A 7 9.85 -46.27 2.76
C VAL A 7 10.74 -45.08 3.11
N SER A 8 12.01 -45.09 2.68
CA SER A 8 12.95 -43.99 2.93
C SER A 8 12.55 -42.68 2.24
N VAL A 9 12.04 -42.76 1.00
CA VAL A 9 11.55 -41.59 0.24
C VAL A 9 10.29 -41.01 0.90
N ARG A 10 9.39 -41.87 1.37
CA ARG A 10 8.17 -41.44 2.09
C ARG A 10 8.50 -40.71 3.39
N GLU A 11 9.46 -41.23 4.16
CA GLU A 11 9.91 -40.60 5.41
C GLU A 11 10.55 -39.23 5.14
N GLN A 12 11.40 -39.11 4.12
CA GLN A 12 11.97 -37.83 3.71
C GLN A 12 10.91 -36.80 3.32
N LEU A 13 9.95 -37.19 2.46
CA LEU A 13 8.83 -36.33 2.09
C LEU A 13 7.98 -35.90 3.30
N PHE A 14 7.74 -36.80 4.24
CA PHE A 14 7.01 -36.48 5.47
C PHE A 14 7.77 -35.43 6.30
N HIS A 15 9.06 -35.64 6.54
CA HIS A 15 9.89 -34.69 7.29
C HIS A 15 9.99 -33.33 6.59
N ASP A 16 10.11 -33.31 5.26
CA ASP A 16 10.12 -32.08 4.48
C ASP A 16 8.79 -31.33 4.61
N ARG A 17 7.65 -32.02 4.51
CA ARG A 17 6.32 -31.40 4.68
C ARG A 17 6.08 -30.87 6.08
N VAL A 18 6.51 -31.60 7.11
CA VAL A 18 6.42 -31.14 8.50
C VAL A 18 7.28 -29.88 8.69
N ARG A 19 8.51 -29.87 8.19
CA ARG A 19 9.40 -28.70 8.24
C ARG A 19 8.78 -27.50 7.53
N GLU A 20 8.31 -27.67 6.30
CA GLU A 20 7.66 -26.61 5.53
C GLU A 20 6.46 -26.03 6.29
N THR A 21 5.62 -26.89 6.85
CA THR A 21 4.44 -26.47 7.63
C THR A 21 4.85 -25.67 8.88
N ILE A 22 5.85 -26.13 9.61
CA ILE A 22 6.35 -25.43 10.81
C ILE A 22 6.85 -24.03 10.45
N ILE A 23 7.64 -23.90 9.38
CA ILE A 23 8.16 -22.60 8.92
C ILE A 23 7.02 -21.67 8.52
N CYS A 24 6.05 -22.16 7.75
CA CYS A 24 4.88 -21.40 7.34
C CYS A 24 4.06 -20.91 8.54
N VAL A 25 3.84 -21.77 9.55
CA VAL A 25 3.09 -21.41 10.77
C VAL A 25 3.84 -20.37 11.60
N LEU A 26 5.16 -20.52 11.78
CA LEU A 26 5.97 -19.55 12.51
C LEU A 26 5.95 -18.18 11.82
N LEU A 27 6.13 -18.15 10.50
CA LEU A 27 6.04 -16.93 9.71
C LEU A 27 4.66 -16.28 9.84
N PHE A 28 3.59 -17.08 9.75
CA PHE A 28 2.23 -16.59 9.90
C PHE A 28 1.95 -16.02 11.29
N ILE A 29 2.43 -16.66 12.37
CA ILE A 29 2.29 -16.15 13.75
C ILE A 29 2.98 -14.79 13.89
N CYS A 30 4.20 -14.64 13.36
CA CYS A 30 4.90 -13.35 13.37
C CYS A 30 4.11 -12.26 12.65
N LEU A 31 3.62 -12.54 11.44
CA LEU A 31 2.79 -11.60 10.68
C LEU A 31 1.46 -11.28 11.36
N TYR A 32 0.85 -12.25 12.03
CA TYR A 32 -0.38 -12.07 12.80
C TYR A 32 -0.18 -11.14 13.99
N ILE A 33 0.91 -11.31 14.74
CA ILE A 33 1.27 -10.43 15.86
C ILE A 33 1.48 -8.99 15.36
N VAL A 34 2.24 -8.81 14.28
CA VAL A 34 2.46 -7.46 13.71
C VAL A 34 1.14 -6.84 13.25
N SER A 35 0.29 -7.61 12.57
CA SER A 35 -1.02 -7.17 12.11
C SER A 35 -1.94 -6.77 13.26
N TYR A 36 -1.93 -7.54 14.34
CA TYR A 36 -2.67 -7.24 15.57
C TYR A 36 -2.20 -5.92 16.20
N LEU A 37 -0.88 -5.70 16.29
CA LEU A 37 -0.32 -4.44 16.79
C LEU A 37 -0.71 -3.24 15.91
N VAL A 38 -0.70 -3.40 14.59
CA VAL A 38 -1.13 -2.36 13.65
C VAL A 38 -2.60 -2.01 13.85
N ILE A 39 -3.49 -3.02 13.90
CA ILE A 39 -4.93 -2.77 14.07
C ILE A 39 -5.23 -2.14 15.43
N THR A 40 -4.64 -2.65 16.51
CA THR A 40 -4.84 -2.09 17.87
C THR A 40 -4.34 -0.66 18.00
N HIS A 41 -3.30 -0.26 17.26
CA HIS A 41 -2.82 1.12 17.23
C HIS A 41 -3.82 2.10 16.58
N TYR A 42 -4.52 1.68 15.52
CA TYR A 42 -5.48 2.54 14.81
C TYR A 42 -6.90 2.48 15.38
N LYS A 43 -7.25 1.36 16.02
CA LYS A 43 -8.58 1.08 16.59
C LYS A 43 -9.05 2.18 17.55
N ARG A 44 -10.32 2.57 17.42
CA ARG A 44 -11.01 3.45 18.36
C ARG A 44 -11.31 2.75 19.69
N ASN A 45 -10.88 3.33 20.81
CA ASN A 45 -11.03 2.75 22.15
C ASN A 45 -12.47 2.79 22.69
N ALA A 46 -13.30 3.74 22.23
CA ALA A 46 -14.63 4.01 22.82
C ALA A 46 -15.77 3.08 22.34
N GLU A 47 -15.56 2.27 21.30
CA GLU A 47 -16.59 1.39 20.71
C GLU A 47 -16.81 0.09 21.52
N PHE A 48 -15.92 -0.20 22.49
CA PHE A 48 -15.97 -1.39 23.36
C PHE A 48 -16.49 -1.07 24.77
N THR A 49 -16.86 0.18 25.04
CA THR A 49 -17.48 0.64 26.30
C THR A 49 -19.00 0.74 26.19
N ILE A 50 -19.62 -0.03 25.30
CA ILE A 50 -21.08 -0.17 25.22
C ILE A 50 -21.49 -1.34 26.12
N ASP A 51 -22.47 -1.11 26.99
CA ASP A 51 -22.97 -1.95 28.10
C ASP A 51 -23.45 -3.39 27.72
N ASN A 52 -23.25 -3.84 26.48
CA ASN A 52 -23.70 -5.14 25.97
C ASN A 52 -22.52 -6.09 25.74
N SER A 53 -22.44 -7.15 26.56
CA SER A 53 -21.44 -8.21 26.43
C SER A 53 -21.47 -8.93 25.06
N GLU A 54 -22.63 -8.98 24.40
CA GLU A 54 -22.78 -9.62 23.09
C GLU A 54 -22.08 -8.83 21.97
N ASP A 55 -22.29 -7.51 21.91
CA ASP A 55 -21.67 -6.63 20.91
C ASP A 55 -20.13 -6.64 21.05
N GLU A 56 -19.63 -6.73 22.29
CA GLU A 56 -18.20 -6.85 22.55
C GLU A 56 -17.61 -8.14 21.95
N THR A 57 -18.31 -9.27 22.10
CA THR A 57 -17.85 -10.56 21.53
C THR A 57 -17.87 -10.57 20.00
N VAL A 58 -18.91 -10.01 19.38
CA VAL A 58 -19.03 -9.87 17.93
C VAL A 58 -17.87 -9.05 17.38
N ASN A 59 -17.60 -7.89 17.99
CA ASN A 59 -16.51 -7.01 17.60
C ASN A 59 -15.13 -7.65 17.78
N LYS A 60 -14.92 -8.47 18.82
CA LYS A 60 -13.68 -9.25 19.00
C LYS A 60 -13.48 -10.28 17.89
N ILE A 61 -14.54 -11.00 17.50
CA ILE A 61 -14.49 -12.00 16.41
C ILE A 61 -14.20 -11.31 15.08
N ALA A 62 -14.92 -10.24 14.75
CA ALA A 62 -14.69 -9.46 13.53
C ALA A 62 -13.27 -8.88 13.46
N LEU A 63 -12.74 -8.41 14.60
CA LEU A 63 -11.36 -7.94 14.68
C LEU A 63 -10.35 -9.06 14.47
N CYS A 64 -10.60 -10.27 14.99
CA CYS A 64 -9.77 -11.45 14.73
C CYS A 64 -9.71 -11.78 13.22
N LEU A 65 -10.86 -11.72 12.53
CA LEU A 65 -10.94 -11.93 11.08
C LEU A 65 -10.20 -10.84 10.30
N CYS A 66 -10.29 -9.57 10.73
CA CYS A 66 -9.52 -8.48 10.15
C CYS A 66 -8.01 -8.67 10.36
N THR A 67 -7.59 -9.11 11.55
CA THR A 67 -6.17 -9.37 11.84
C THR A 67 -5.62 -10.54 11.03
N PHE A 68 -6.43 -11.59 10.84
CA PHE A 68 -6.09 -12.70 9.95
C PHE A 68 -5.91 -12.20 8.51
N THR A 69 -6.88 -11.43 7.99
CA THR A 69 -6.84 -10.86 6.64
C THR A 69 -5.63 -9.96 6.42
N LEU A 70 -5.34 -9.09 7.39
CA LEU A 70 -4.19 -8.18 7.30
C LEU A 70 -2.86 -8.96 7.31
N SER A 71 -2.77 -10.03 8.11
CA SER A 71 -1.61 -10.93 8.12
C SER A 71 -1.38 -11.58 6.75
N VAL A 72 -2.45 -12.08 6.13
CA VAL A 72 -2.40 -12.65 4.77
C VAL A 72 -1.99 -11.59 3.75
N SER A 73 -2.50 -10.37 3.86
CA SER A 73 -2.12 -9.25 2.99
C SER A 73 -0.64 -8.88 3.13
N MET A 74 -0.11 -8.81 4.36
CA MET A 74 1.32 -8.60 4.60
C MET A 74 2.15 -9.76 4.04
N GLY A 75 1.67 -10.99 4.18
CA GLY A 75 2.25 -12.18 3.58
C GLY A 75 2.36 -12.06 2.06
N ALA A 76 1.27 -11.67 1.39
CA ALA A 76 1.23 -11.46 -0.07
C ALA A 76 2.23 -10.41 -0.55
N VAL A 77 2.39 -9.29 0.19
CA VAL A 77 3.39 -8.25 -0.14
C VAL A 77 4.82 -8.78 -0.04
N LEU A 78 5.12 -9.54 1.02
CA LEU A 78 6.48 -10.01 1.29
C LEU A 78 6.87 -11.25 0.49
N LEU A 79 5.90 -11.98 -0.04
CA LEU A 79 6.11 -13.25 -0.72
C LEU A 79 7.07 -13.12 -1.91
N LEU A 80 6.86 -12.10 -2.74
CA LEU A 80 7.66 -11.87 -3.93
C LEU A 80 9.09 -11.40 -3.58
N PRO A 81 9.30 -10.39 -2.70
CA PRO A 81 10.62 -10.06 -2.16
C PRO A 81 11.36 -11.24 -1.52
N LEU A 82 10.67 -12.04 -0.70
CA LEU A 82 11.25 -13.21 -0.05
C LEU A 82 11.65 -14.26 -1.08
N SER A 83 10.86 -14.47 -2.14
CA SER A 83 11.18 -15.42 -3.20
C SER A 83 12.46 -15.04 -3.94
N ILE A 84 12.62 -13.76 -4.30
CA ILE A 84 13.82 -13.24 -4.98
C ILE A 84 15.04 -13.36 -4.06
N LEU A 85 14.91 -12.92 -2.81
CA LEU A 85 16.00 -12.97 -1.85
C LEU A 85 16.42 -14.42 -1.56
N SER A 86 15.45 -15.32 -1.47
CA SER A 86 15.70 -16.74 -1.25
C SER A 86 16.49 -17.36 -2.41
N ASN A 87 16.16 -17.02 -3.66
CA ASN A 87 16.90 -17.47 -4.83
C ASN A 87 18.37 -17.00 -4.80
N GLU A 88 18.62 -15.73 -4.51
CA GLU A 88 19.99 -15.22 -4.46
C GLU A 88 20.80 -15.77 -3.28
N VAL A 89 20.14 -16.05 -2.15
CA VAL A 89 20.76 -16.70 -0.99
C VAL A 89 21.19 -18.13 -1.33
N LEU A 90 20.37 -18.87 -2.08
CA LEU A 90 20.72 -20.21 -2.58
C LEU A 90 21.89 -20.16 -3.56
N LEU A 91 21.91 -19.19 -4.47
CA LEU A 91 23.01 -18.97 -5.41
C LEU A 91 24.32 -18.58 -4.70
N SER A 92 24.22 -17.80 -3.63
CA SER A 92 25.38 -17.32 -2.87
C SER A 92 26.02 -18.42 -2.00
N PHE A 93 25.22 -19.38 -1.54
CA PHE A 93 25.68 -20.45 -0.64
C PHE A 93 25.30 -21.87 -1.12
N PRO A 94 25.80 -22.30 -2.30
CA PRO A 94 25.37 -23.56 -2.93
C PRO A 94 25.73 -24.82 -2.15
N GLN A 95 26.79 -24.77 -1.32
CA GLN A 95 27.32 -25.91 -0.57
C GLN A 95 26.94 -25.90 0.92
N SER A 96 26.11 -24.95 1.37
CA SER A 96 25.78 -24.82 2.79
C SER A 96 24.59 -25.70 3.18
N TYR A 97 24.85 -26.71 4.02
CA TYR A 97 23.79 -27.57 4.57
C TYR A 97 22.69 -26.76 5.30
N TYR A 98 23.08 -25.67 5.96
CA TYR A 98 22.15 -24.81 6.70
C TYR A 98 21.18 -24.00 5.83
N MET A 99 21.39 -23.89 4.52
CA MET A 99 20.50 -23.16 3.62
C MET A 99 19.65 -24.09 2.73
N GLN A 100 19.90 -25.40 2.76
CA GLN A 100 19.18 -26.40 1.96
C GLN A 100 17.72 -26.63 2.40
N TRP A 101 17.28 -26.03 3.50
CA TRP A 101 15.85 -26.04 3.86
C TRP A 101 15.03 -25.06 3.00
N LEU A 102 15.70 -24.06 2.41
CA LEU A 102 15.10 -23.04 1.57
C LEU A 102 14.94 -23.57 0.15
N ASN A 103 13.95 -24.43 -0.07
CA ASN A 103 13.75 -25.07 -1.37
C ASN A 103 12.61 -24.43 -2.16
N GLY A 104 12.59 -24.68 -3.47
CA GLY A 104 11.50 -24.22 -4.33
C GLY A 104 10.14 -24.75 -3.89
N SER A 105 10.06 -25.97 -3.35
CA SER A 105 8.83 -26.55 -2.79
C SER A 105 8.23 -25.70 -1.67
N LEU A 106 9.07 -25.18 -0.76
CA LEU A 106 8.67 -24.29 0.33
C LEU A 106 8.10 -22.98 -0.22
N ILE A 107 8.77 -22.37 -1.20
CA ILE A 107 8.35 -21.10 -1.79
C ILE A 107 7.02 -21.27 -2.53
N HIS A 108 6.89 -22.31 -3.36
CA HIS A 108 5.62 -22.66 -4.01
C HIS A 108 4.50 -22.96 -2.99
N GLY A 109 4.82 -23.69 -1.91
CA GLY A 109 3.89 -23.95 -0.82
C GLY A 109 3.38 -22.66 -0.17
N LEU A 110 4.27 -21.70 0.10
CA LEU A 110 3.93 -20.38 0.63
C LEU A 110 3.01 -19.61 -0.33
N TRP A 111 3.33 -19.57 -1.63
CA TRP A 111 2.49 -18.95 -2.66
C TRP A 111 1.07 -19.54 -2.64
N ASN A 112 0.95 -20.86 -2.62
CA ASN A 112 -0.34 -21.55 -2.64
C ASN A 112 -1.17 -21.27 -1.37
N ILE A 113 -0.52 -21.29 -0.20
CA ILE A 113 -1.20 -21.00 1.08
C ILE A 113 -1.69 -19.55 1.13
N VAL A 114 -0.84 -18.59 0.75
CA VAL A 114 -1.21 -17.17 0.75
C VAL A 114 -2.29 -16.88 -0.29
N PHE A 115 -2.25 -17.51 -1.45
CA PHE A 115 -3.29 -17.41 -2.47
C PHE A 115 -4.63 -17.95 -1.95
N LEU A 116 -4.63 -19.16 -1.39
CA LEU A 116 -5.81 -19.78 -0.80
C LEU A 116 -6.42 -18.89 0.29
N PHE A 117 -5.60 -18.41 1.22
CA PHE A 117 -6.09 -17.56 2.31
C PHE A 117 -6.51 -16.16 1.84
N SER A 118 -5.88 -15.60 0.80
CA SER A 118 -6.31 -14.34 0.20
C SER A 118 -7.72 -14.46 -0.37
N ASN A 119 -7.98 -15.53 -1.11
CA ASN A 119 -9.28 -15.79 -1.72
C ASN A 119 -10.35 -16.11 -0.68
N LEU A 120 -10.02 -16.95 0.31
CA LEU A 120 -10.89 -17.24 1.43
C LEU A 120 -11.26 -15.95 2.19
N SER A 121 -10.30 -15.05 2.39
CA SER A 121 -10.52 -13.81 3.12
C SER A 121 -11.39 -12.82 2.36
N LEU A 122 -11.11 -12.61 1.06
CA LEU A 122 -11.86 -11.67 0.22
C LEU A 122 -13.29 -12.12 -0.03
N VAL A 123 -13.51 -13.40 -0.32
CA VAL A 123 -14.83 -13.92 -0.73
C VAL A 123 -15.70 -14.25 0.48
N PHE A 124 -15.12 -14.76 1.57
CA PHE A 124 -15.90 -15.26 2.71
C PHE A 124 -15.68 -14.47 4.00
N LEU A 125 -14.43 -14.34 4.49
CA LEU A 125 -14.20 -13.83 5.85
C LEU A 125 -14.54 -12.35 6.02
N LEU A 126 -14.22 -11.49 5.06
CA LEU A 126 -14.46 -10.05 5.16
C LEU A 126 -15.94 -9.67 4.97
N PRO A 127 -16.66 -10.21 3.97
CA PRO A 127 -18.12 -10.04 3.90
C PRO A 127 -18.80 -10.57 5.16
N PHE A 128 -18.37 -11.73 5.68
CA PHE A 128 -18.88 -12.25 6.94
C PHE A 128 -18.63 -11.30 8.10
N ALA A 129 -17.40 -10.77 8.26
CA ALA A 129 -17.09 -9.82 9.33
C ALA A 129 -17.98 -8.57 9.24
N TYR A 130 -18.25 -8.05 8.04
CA TYR A 130 -19.09 -6.88 7.83
C TYR A 130 -20.55 -7.14 8.20
N PHE A 131 -21.16 -8.19 7.64
CA PHE A 131 -22.55 -8.51 7.96
C PHE A 131 -22.71 -8.90 9.42
N PHE A 132 -21.71 -9.58 10.01
CA PHE A 132 -21.77 -10.01 11.40
C PHE A 132 -21.77 -8.84 12.37
N THR A 133 -21.05 -7.77 12.05
CA THR A 133 -21.09 -6.54 12.83
C THR A 133 -22.39 -5.75 12.66
N GLU A 134 -23.07 -5.89 11.51
CA GLU A 134 -24.32 -5.17 11.23
C GLU A 134 -25.58 -5.95 11.66
N SER A 135 -25.47 -7.26 11.88
CA SER A 135 -26.61 -8.12 12.21
C SER A 135 -27.15 -7.90 13.62
N GLU A 136 -28.47 -7.85 13.76
CA GLU A 136 -29.16 -7.71 15.05
C GLU A 136 -29.84 -9.02 15.51
N GLY A 137 -30.04 -9.96 14.60
CA GLY A 137 -30.76 -11.22 14.75
C GLY A 137 -32.18 -11.15 14.16
N PHE A 138 -32.70 -12.29 13.66
CA PHE A 138 -34.06 -12.36 13.11
C PHE A 138 -35.15 -11.99 14.14
N ALA A 139 -36.16 -11.25 13.67
CA ALA A 139 -37.32 -10.86 14.47
C ALA A 139 -38.01 -12.09 15.10
N GLY A 140 -38.04 -12.15 16.43
CA GLY A 140 -38.64 -13.26 17.19
C GLY A 140 -37.67 -14.35 17.67
N SER A 141 -36.39 -14.29 17.30
CA SER A 141 -35.35 -15.18 17.85
C SER A 141 -34.89 -14.70 19.23
N LYS A 142 -34.41 -15.63 20.07
CA LYS A 142 -33.74 -15.26 21.33
C LYS A 142 -32.51 -14.42 20.99
N LYS A 143 -32.39 -13.25 21.62
CA LYS A 143 -31.18 -12.41 21.51
C LYS A 143 -29.97 -13.23 21.91
N GLY A 144 -28.92 -13.17 21.09
CA GLY A 144 -27.69 -13.92 21.28
C GLY A 144 -26.85 -13.99 20.02
N VAL A 145 -25.55 -14.27 20.21
CA VAL A 145 -24.54 -14.34 19.14
C VAL A 145 -24.93 -15.36 18.06
N MET A 146 -25.55 -16.49 18.44
CA MET A 146 -25.99 -17.50 17.47
C MET A 146 -27.10 -17.00 16.54
N ALA A 147 -28.03 -16.17 17.02
CA ALA A 147 -29.09 -15.62 16.17
C ALA A 147 -28.52 -14.68 15.09
N ARG A 148 -27.51 -13.87 15.46
CA ARG A 148 -26.74 -13.03 14.54
C ARG A 148 -25.92 -13.85 13.53
N LEU A 149 -25.31 -14.95 13.99
CA LEU A 149 -24.62 -15.89 13.10
C LEU A 149 -25.56 -16.53 12.07
N TYR A 150 -26.79 -16.88 12.46
CA TYR A 150 -27.78 -17.41 11.51
C TYR A 150 -28.23 -16.35 10.51
N GLU A 151 -28.53 -15.13 10.95
CA GLU A 151 -28.88 -14.03 10.04
C GLU A 151 -27.77 -13.79 9.01
N THR A 152 -26.53 -13.72 9.47
CA THR A 152 -25.37 -13.44 8.61
C THR A 152 -25.07 -14.57 7.65
N ALA A 153 -25.17 -15.82 8.09
CA ALA A 153 -25.04 -16.97 7.21
C ALA A 153 -26.11 -16.97 6.12
N VAL A 154 -27.36 -16.62 6.45
CA VAL A 154 -28.46 -16.52 5.47
C VAL A 154 -28.23 -15.35 4.51
N VAL A 155 -27.83 -14.18 5.01
CA VAL A 155 -27.53 -13.00 4.17
C VAL A 155 -26.37 -13.29 3.22
N LEU A 156 -25.30 -13.93 3.70
CA LEU A 156 -24.18 -14.37 2.84
C LEU A 156 -24.63 -15.39 1.80
N PHE A 157 -25.44 -16.37 2.18
CA PHE A 157 -25.96 -17.34 1.24
C PHE A 157 -26.78 -16.66 0.14
N LEU A 158 -27.68 -15.74 0.49
CA LEU A 158 -28.44 -14.95 -0.47
C LEU A 158 -27.54 -14.07 -1.35
N LEU A 159 -26.50 -13.46 -0.77
CA LEU A 159 -25.52 -12.67 -1.52
C LEU A 159 -24.76 -13.54 -2.52
N THR A 160 -24.32 -14.74 -2.13
CA THR A 160 -23.63 -15.66 -3.04
C THR A 160 -24.54 -16.09 -4.20
N LEU A 161 -25.82 -16.39 -3.94
CA LEU A 161 -26.81 -16.69 -4.98
C LEU A 161 -27.05 -15.49 -5.90
N LEU A 162 -27.09 -14.27 -5.35
CA LEU A 162 -27.26 -13.04 -6.13
C LEU A 162 -26.06 -12.82 -7.06
N VAL A 163 -24.83 -12.88 -6.53
CA VAL A 163 -23.60 -12.72 -7.32
C VAL A 163 -23.54 -13.80 -8.40
N LEU A 164 -23.86 -15.04 -8.06
CA LEU A 164 -23.89 -16.13 -9.01
C LEU A 164 -24.91 -15.91 -10.13
N GLY A 165 -26.12 -15.46 -9.77
CA GLY A 165 -27.16 -15.09 -10.73
C GLY A 165 -26.71 -13.96 -11.66
N MET A 166 -26.04 -12.93 -11.12
CA MET A 166 -25.49 -11.83 -11.91
C MET A 166 -24.40 -12.30 -12.90
N VAL A 167 -23.48 -13.16 -12.46
CA VAL A 167 -22.43 -13.70 -13.35
C VAL A 167 -23.03 -14.62 -14.41
N TRP A 168 -24.03 -15.43 -14.05
CA TRP A 168 -24.76 -16.26 -15.01
C TRP A 168 -25.46 -15.41 -16.08
N VAL A 169 -26.15 -14.33 -15.68
CA VAL A 169 -26.77 -13.38 -16.62
C VAL A 169 -25.71 -12.70 -17.49
N ALA A 170 -24.61 -12.24 -16.91
CA ALA A 170 -23.52 -11.60 -17.67
C ALA A 170 -22.89 -12.56 -18.69
N SER A 171 -22.74 -13.84 -18.34
CA SER A 171 -22.20 -14.87 -19.23
C SER A 171 -23.16 -15.19 -20.37
N ALA A 172 -24.47 -15.25 -20.10
CA ALA A 172 -25.50 -15.46 -21.12
C ALA A 172 -25.57 -14.30 -22.13
N ILE A 173 -25.24 -13.07 -21.72
CA ILE A 173 -25.18 -11.91 -22.63
C ILE A 173 -23.94 -11.96 -23.54
N LEU A 174 -22.84 -12.54 -23.07
CA LEU A 174 -21.56 -12.57 -23.79
C LEU A 174 -21.48 -13.73 -24.81
N ASP A 175 -22.04 -14.90 -24.50
CA ASP A 175 -22.03 -16.05 -25.40
C ASP A 175 -23.34 -16.89 -25.30
N ASP A 176 -24.11 -16.94 -26.39
CA ASP A 176 -25.38 -17.67 -26.50
C ASP A 176 -25.24 -19.20 -26.31
N ASN A 177 -24.04 -19.77 -26.55
CA ASN A 177 -23.78 -21.21 -26.48
C ASN A 177 -23.24 -21.70 -25.11
N MET A 178 -22.79 -20.79 -24.24
CA MET A 178 -22.13 -21.14 -22.96
C MET A 178 -23.11 -21.32 -21.79
N ALA A 179 -24.38 -20.92 -21.93
CA ALA A 179 -25.35 -20.89 -20.84
C ALA A 179 -25.93 -22.27 -20.43
N ARG A 180 -25.53 -23.36 -21.09
CA ARG A 180 -26.21 -24.67 -21.03
C ARG A 180 -25.47 -25.77 -20.25
N GLN A 181 -24.28 -25.52 -19.73
CA GLN A 181 -23.50 -26.52 -19.00
C GLN A 181 -23.50 -26.23 -17.48
N SER A 182 -23.39 -27.30 -16.71
CA SER A 182 -24.05 -27.55 -15.41
C SER A 182 -23.48 -26.78 -14.20
N LEU A 183 -24.13 -26.92 -13.03
CA LEU A 183 -23.65 -26.46 -11.71
C LEU A 183 -22.23 -26.96 -11.33
N TYR A 184 -21.65 -27.94 -12.04
CA TYR A 184 -20.26 -28.36 -11.84
C TYR A 184 -19.23 -27.42 -12.50
N ASP A 185 -19.59 -26.71 -13.58
CA ASP A 185 -18.75 -25.65 -14.16
C ASP A 185 -18.63 -24.45 -13.23
N LEU A 186 -19.50 -24.37 -12.22
CA LEU A 186 -19.57 -23.30 -11.24
C LEU A 186 -18.34 -23.22 -10.34
N TRP A 187 -17.70 -24.35 -10.05
CA TRP A 187 -16.50 -24.40 -9.21
C TRP A 187 -15.22 -24.23 -10.04
N GLU A 188 -15.13 -24.88 -11.21
CA GLU A 188 -13.94 -24.84 -12.07
C GLU A 188 -13.86 -23.57 -12.94
N TYR A 189 -14.98 -23.04 -13.39
CA TYR A 189 -15.01 -21.87 -14.28
C TYR A 189 -15.24 -20.56 -13.53
N TYR A 190 -16.21 -20.47 -12.61
CA TYR A 190 -16.55 -19.17 -12.02
C TYR A 190 -15.53 -18.67 -10.98
N LEU A 191 -14.86 -19.58 -10.26
CA LEU A 191 -13.89 -19.23 -9.22
C LEU A 191 -12.62 -18.56 -9.82
N PRO A 192 -12.04 -19.07 -10.92
CA PRO A 192 -10.99 -18.35 -11.67
C PRO A 192 -11.46 -17.04 -12.30
N TYR A 193 -12.71 -16.95 -12.80
CA TYR A 193 -13.24 -15.72 -13.40
C TYR A 193 -13.45 -14.60 -12.37
N LEU A 194 -14.04 -14.91 -11.21
CA LEU A 194 -14.18 -13.95 -10.11
C LEU A 194 -12.81 -13.45 -9.65
N TYR A 195 -11.83 -14.35 -9.53
CA TYR A 195 -10.48 -13.97 -9.18
C TYR A 195 -9.81 -13.11 -10.25
N SER A 196 -9.99 -13.44 -11.53
CA SER A 196 -9.51 -12.64 -12.67
C SER A 196 -10.06 -11.23 -12.63
N CYS A 197 -11.35 -11.05 -12.35
CA CYS A 197 -11.98 -9.74 -12.18
C CYS A 197 -11.39 -8.95 -11.00
N ILE A 198 -11.21 -9.61 -9.85
CA ILE A 198 -10.60 -8.98 -8.66
C ILE A 198 -9.15 -8.57 -8.94
N SER A 199 -8.37 -9.43 -9.60
CA SER A 199 -6.99 -9.18 -9.98
C SER A 199 -6.89 -8.04 -10.99
N LEU A 200 -7.73 -8.03 -12.03
CA LEU A 200 -7.79 -6.95 -13.02
C LEU A 200 -8.14 -5.62 -12.38
N PHE A 201 -9.14 -5.60 -11.49
CA PHE A 201 -9.49 -4.41 -10.71
C PHE A 201 -8.32 -3.94 -9.84
N GLY A 202 -7.64 -4.87 -9.15
CA GLY A 202 -6.47 -4.56 -8.35
C GLY A 202 -5.31 -3.99 -9.18
N VAL A 203 -5.01 -4.55 -10.35
CA VAL A 203 -3.95 -4.08 -11.25
C VAL A 203 -4.29 -2.71 -11.86
N LEU A 204 -5.56 -2.43 -12.16
CA LEU A 204 -6.02 -1.12 -12.60
C LEU A 204 -5.93 -0.08 -11.46
N LEU A 205 -6.30 -0.47 -10.23
CA LEU A 205 -6.10 0.37 -9.06
C LEU A 205 -4.62 0.68 -8.84
N LEU A 206 -3.73 -0.32 -8.95
CA LEU A 206 -2.29 -0.13 -8.86
C LEU A 206 -1.79 0.84 -9.93
N LEU A 207 -2.24 0.72 -11.18
CA LEU A 207 -1.88 1.60 -12.30
C LEU A 207 -2.14 3.08 -12.01
N LEU A 208 -3.27 3.39 -11.39
CA LEU A 208 -3.69 4.76 -11.09
C LEU A 208 -3.10 5.26 -9.76
N CYS A 209 -3.08 4.41 -8.74
CA CYS A 209 -2.65 4.80 -7.40
C CYS A 209 -1.14 4.97 -7.31
N THR A 210 -0.35 4.12 -7.96
CA THR A 210 1.13 4.21 -7.90
C THR A 210 1.68 5.56 -8.37
N PRO A 211 1.41 6.10 -9.58
CA PRO A 211 1.96 7.39 -10.01
C PRO A 211 1.52 8.54 -9.09
N LEU A 212 0.27 8.52 -8.62
CA LEU A 212 -0.22 9.51 -7.64
C LEU A 212 0.54 9.42 -6.32
N GLY A 213 0.80 8.21 -5.85
CA GLY A 213 1.58 7.91 -4.66
C GLY A 213 3.02 8.41 -4.76
N LEU A 214 3.67 8.22 -5.91
CA LEU A 214 5.04 8.70 -6.15
C LEU A 214 5.15 10.23 -5.95
N SER A 215 4.25 11.01 -6.55
CA SER A 215 4.22 12.48 -6.33
C SER A 215 3.94 12.85 -4.88
N ARG A 216 3.01 12.14 -4.24
CA ARG A 216 2.69 12.38 -2.83
C ARG A 216 3.87 12.05 -1.92
N MET A 217 4.66 11.02 -2.21
CA MET A 217 5.88 10.71 -1.46
C MET A 217 6.89 11.86 -1.52
N PHE A 218 7.10 12.47 -2.69
CA PHE A 218 7.97 13.66 -2.78
C PHE A 218 7.46 14.81 -1.91
N SER A 219 6.14 15.04 -1.89
CA SER A 219 5.54 16.06 -1.02
C SER A 219 5.63 15.71 0.47
N VAL A 220 5.41 14.45 0.84
CA VAL A 220 5.40 13.96 2.22
C VAL A 220 6.81 13.97 2.80
N THR A 221 7.81 13.45 2.08
CA THR A 221 9.24 13.59 2.42
C THR A 221 9.62 15.06 2.54
N GLY A 222 9.07 15.91 1.67
CA GLY A 222 9.19 17.36 1.72
C GLY A 222 8.67 18.04 3.00
N SER A 223 7.69 17.42 3.68
CA SER A 223 7.06 17.91 4.90
C SER A 223 7.58 17.25 6.18
N LEU A 224 7.95 15.96 6.11
CA LEU A 224 8.43 15.17 7.24
C LEU A 224 9.89 15.46 7.56
N LEU A 225 10.71 15.71 6.53
CA LEU A 225 12.09 16.12 6.75
C LEU A 225 12.17 17.64 6.80
N VAL A 226 12.82 18.13 7.86
CA VAL A 226 13.11 19.55 8.05
C VAL A 226 13.88 20.05 6.84
N LYS A 227 13.27 20.96 6.07
CA LYS A 227 13.93 21.57 4.92
C LYS A 227 15.26 22.18 5.37
N PRO A 228 16.39 21.75 4.79
CA PRO A 228 17.69 22.32 5.12
C PRO A 228 17.67 23.75 4.61
N ARG A 229 17.85 24.71 5.52
CA ARG A 229 18.22 26.06 5.13
C ARG A 229 19.74 26.09 5.06
N LEU A 230 20.26 25.51 3.97
CA LEU A 230 21.67 25.17 3.80
C LEU A 230 22.61 26.40 3.86
N LEU A 231 22.05 27.60 3.78
CA LEU A 231 22.75 28.89 3.80
C LEU A 231 22.32 29.81 4.94
N GLU A 232 21.42 29.39 5.84
CA GLU A 232 21.00 30.24 6.97
C GLU A 232 21.78 29.82 8.21
N ASP A 233 22.60 30.73 8.71
CA ASP A 233 23.45 30.46 9.86
C ASP A 233 22.58 30.29 11.11
N LEU A 234 22.58 29.07 11.67
CA LEU A 234 21.62 28.70 12.70
C LEU A 234 21.92 29.42 14.02
N ASP A 235 23.20 29.69 14.25
CA ASP A 235 23.66 30.45 15.41
C ASP A 235 23.26 31.93 15.29
N GLU A 236 23.34 32.52 14.09
CA GLU A 236 22.83 33.88 13.83
C GLU A 236 21.32 33.95 14.07
N THR A 237 20.53 33.02 13.51
CA THR A 237 19.06 33.03 13.70
C THR A 237 18.62 32.78 15.14
N MET A 238 19.35 31.93 15.88
CA MET A 238 19.12 31.70 17.30
C MET A 238 19.45 32.96 18.12
N SER A 239 20.57 33.63 17.81
CA SER A 239 20.96 34.87 18.47
C SER A 239 19.94 35.98 18.22
N CYS A 240 19.50 36.19 16.96
CA CYS A 240 18.44 37.13 16.60
C CYS A 240 17.13 36.84 17.34
N ALA A 241 16.69 35.58 17.40
CA ALA A 241 15.49 35.20 18.14
C ALA A 241 15.62 35.45 19.65
N GLY A 242 16.80 35.21 20.23
CA GLY A 242 17.09 35.52 21.63
C GLY A 242 17.08 37.03 21.93
N PHE A 243 17.63 37.84 21.03
CA PHE A 243 17.58 39.31 21.15
C PHE A 243 16.15 39.86 21.01
N GLU A 244 15.34 39.31 20.10
CA GLU A 244 13.92 39.65 19.96
C GLU A 244 13.12 39.29 21.22
N GLU A 245 13.32 38.11 21.79
CA GLU A 245 12.70 37.67 23.05
C GLU A 245 13.06 38.64 24.19
N ALA A 246 14.35 38.96 24.35
CA ALA A 246 14.83 39.86 25.39
C ALA A 246 14.36 41.32 25.21
N SER A 247 14.13 41.75 23.97
CA SER A 247 13.56 43.07 23.65
C SER A 247 12.07 43.13 24.00
N LEU A 248 11.31 42.09 23.63
CA LEU A 248 9.87 42.01 23.93
C LEU A 248 9.59 41.79 25.40
N SER A 249 10.40 40.98 26.10
CA SER A 249 10.33 40.79 27.54
C SER A 249 10.47 42.14 28.26
N ARG A 250 11.49 42.93 27.90
CA ARG A 250 11.70 44.27 28.47
C ARG A 250 10.51 45.21 28.22
N LYS A 251 9.96 45.22 27.00
CA LYS A 251 8.76 46.02 26.66
C LYS A 251 7.50 45.59 27.42
N LEU A 252 7.40 44.32 27.80
CA LEU A 252 6.30 43.80 28.61
C LEU A 252 6.47 44.19 30.09
N THR A 253 7.70 44.20 30.61
CA THR A 253 8.02 44.58 31.99
C THR A 253 8.03 46.10 32.23
N SER A 254 8.39 46.90 31.23
CA SER A 254 8.49 48.37 31.33
C SER A 254 7.15 49.10 31.17
N GLY A 255 6.02 48.41 31.29
CA GLY A 255 4.69 48.95 31.01
C GLY A 255 4.21 49.98 32.02
N THR A 256 4.46 51.27 31.77
CA THR A 256 3.82 52.40 32.46
C THR A 256 3.23 53.38 31.43
N SER A 257 2.00 53.11 30.94
CA SER A 257 1.02 54.13 30.49
C SER A 257 -0.25 53.47 29.92
N LEU A 258 -1.41 54.08 30.22
CA LEU A 258 -2.77 53.57 30.03
C LEU A 258 -3.19 53.18 28.58
N TRP A 259 -2.39 53.49 27.55
CA TRP A 259 -2.76 53.30 26.13
C TRP A 259 -2.35 51.94 25.54
N ILE A 260 -1.77 51.06 26.36
CA ILE A 260 -1.12 49.82 25.89
C ILE A 260 -2.03 48.59 25.98
N ASN A 261 -3.20 48.63 26.62
CA ASN A 261 -3.95 47.42 26.95
C ASN A 261 -4.41 46.61 25.71
N VAL A 262 -4.78 47.28 24.60
CA VAL A 262 -5.11 46.62 23.31
C VAL A 262 -3.86 46.10 22.59
N ASN A 263 -2.71 46.75 22.78
CA ASN A 263 -1.44 46.34 22.19
C ASN A 263 -0.72 45.26 23.02
N ALA A 264 -1.08 45.10 24.30
CA ALA A 264 -0.47 44.15 25.22
C ALA A 264 -0.76 42.70 24.82
N GLU A 265 -1.97 42.41 24.35
CA GLU A 265 -2.37 41.07 23.90
C GLU A 265 -1.67 40.70 22.58
N VAL A 266 -1.56 41.64 21.64
CA VAL A 266 -0.78 41.48 20.41
C VAL A 266 0.71 41.28 20.71
N LEU A 267 1.26 42.05 21.66
CA LEU A 267 2.66 41.95 22.08
C LEU A 267 2.93 40.62 22.79
N ARG A 268 1.98 40.15 23.62
CA ARG A 268 2.06 38.85 24.29
C ARG A 268 1.97 37.69 23.30
N ASN A 269 1.09 37.77 22.31
CA ASN A 269 1.02 36.78 21.23
C ASN A 269 2.31 36.75 20.40
N ARG A 270 2.91 37.92 20.11
CA ARG A 270 4.23 37.98 19.44
C ARG A 270 5.34 37.38 20.29
N PHE A 271 5.35 37.67 21.59
CA PHE A 271 6.32 37.11 22.54
C PHE A 271 6.21 35.57 22.59
N LEU A 272 5.01 35.02 22.74
CA LEU A 272 4.77 33.57 22.73
C LEU A 272 5.22 32.92 21.41
N ASN A 273 4.97 33.59 20.28
CA ASN A 273 5.37 33.07 18.96
C ASN A 273 6.90 33.06 18.78
N ILE A 274 7.60 34.09 19.28
CA ILE A 274 9.07 34.15 19.27
C ILE A 274 9.68 33.15 20.26
N GLN A 275 9.07 32.97 21.42
CA GLN A 275 9.47 31.96 22.40
C GLN A 275 9.32 30.55 21.84
N ALA A 276 8.17 30.24 21.22
CA ALA A 276 7.94 28.99 20.52
C ALA A 276 8.96 28.77 19.39
N ARG A 277 9.28 29.82 18.63
CA ARG A 277 10.32 29.80 17.58
C ARG A 277 11.70 29.49 18.16
N ARG A 278 12.09 30.10 19.28
CA ARG A 278 13.36 29.84 19.97
C ARG A 278 13.44 28.39 20.46
N ILE A 279 12.40 27.91 21.15
CA ILE A 279 12.32 26.53 21.64
C ILE A 279 12.43 25.54 20.46
N ALA A 280 11.73 25.80 19.35
CA ALA A 280 11.84 24.98 18.15
C ALA A 280 13.25 25.00 17.53
N LEU A 281 13.94 26.14 17.54
CA LEU A 281 15.34 26.25 17.08
C LEU A 281 16.32 25.54 18.01
N GLU A 282 16.09 25.56 19.31
CA GLU A 282 16.93 24.88 20.32
C GLU A 282 16.78 23.34 20.24
N ILE A 283 15.55 22.86 20.09
CA ILE A 283 15.27 21.44 19.81
C ILE A 283 15.97 21.01 18.50
N ARG A 284 15.92 21.85 17.46
CA ARG A 284 16.66 21.60 16.22
C ARG A 284 18.18 21.59 16.43
N LYS A 285 18.73 22.46 17.29
CA LYS A 285 20.17 22.50 17.58
C LYS A 285 20.68 21.18 18.20
N ARG A 286 19.87 20.54 19.04
CA ARG A 286 20.18 19.24 19.65
C ARG A 286 20.16 18.06 18.67
N ALA A 287 19.52 18.19 17.51
CA ALA A 287 19.55 17.15 16.48
C ALA A 287 20.88 17.15 15.71
N SER A 288 21.34 15.96 15.29
CA SER A 288 22.65 15.80 14.66
C SER A 288 22.79 16.62 13.36
N PRO A 289 23.97 17.20 13.06
CA PRO A 289 24.19 17.98 11.84
C PRO A 289 23.88 17.20 10.56
N TRP A 290 24.21 15.89 10.58
CA TRP A 290 23.99 14.97 9.47
C TRP A 290 22.50 14.74 9.18
N GLN A 291 21.69 14.51 10.20
CA GLN A 291 20.23 14.31 10.05
C GLN A 291 19.52 15.61 9.60
N ARG A 292 20.09 16.77 9.92
CA ARG A 292 19.51 18.09 9.64
C ARG A 292 19.80 18.62 8.24
N ASN A 293 21.03 18.45 7.75
CA ASN A 293 21.45 19.01 6.46
C ASN A 293 21.55 17.96 5.34
N LEU A 294 21.95 16.73 5.65
CA LEU A 294 22.17 15.70 4.64
C LEU A 294 20.97 14.76 4.49
N GLY A 295 20.22 14.51 5.57
CA GLY A 295 19.07 13.59 5.54
C GLY A 295 18.01 13.98 4.50
N TYR A 296 17.66 15.26 4.39
CA TYR A 296 16.68 15.76 3.43
C TYR A 296 17.10 15.59 1.96
N PRO A 297 18.26 16.15 1.53
CA PRO A 297 18.68 16.01 0.13
C PRO A 297 18.98 14.55 -0.22
N LEU A 298 19.53 13.76 0.70
CA LEU A 298 19.82 12.35 0.45
C LEU A 298 18.54 11.51 0.31
N ALA A 299 17.52 11.73 1.15
CA ALA A 299 16.23 11.05 1.01
C ALA A 299 15.50 11.47 -0.28
N MET A 300 15.56 12.76 -0.64
CA MET A 300 14.96 13.26 -1.89
C MET A 300 15.68 12.70 -3.12
N LEU A 301 17.01 12.61 -3.09
CA LEU A 301 17.84 12.06 -4.16
C LEU A 301 17.63 10.55 -4.28
N LEU A 302 17.55 9.82 -3.15
CA LEU A 302 17.23 8.40 -3.14
C LEU A 302 15.84 8.15 -3.75
N LEU A 303 14.83 8.90 -3.32
CA LEU A 303 13.48 8.80 -3.84
C LEU A 303 13.44 9.07 -5.35
N LEU A 304 14.16 10.10 -5.81
CA LEU A 304 14.31 10.42 -7.24
C LEU A 304 15.06 9.33 -8.00
N ALA A 305 16.13 8.77 -7.44
CA ALA A 305 16.89 7.70 -8.07
C ALA A 305 16.02 6.45 -8.25
N VAL A 306 15.27 6.05 -7.22
CA VAL A 306 14.38 4.89 -7.29
C VAL A 306 13.24 5.12 -8.31
N THR A 307 12.65 6.32 -8.38
CA THR A 307 11.61 6.60 -9.40
C THR A 307 12.17 6.60 -10.81
N VAL A 308 13.34 7.21 -11.04
CA VAL A 308 13.97 7.24 -12.36
C VAL A 308 14.34 5.83 -12.80
N VAL A 309 14.93 5.01 -11.92
CA VAL A 309 15.23 3.60 -12.20
C VAL A 309 13.94 2.83 -12.53
N CYS A 310 12.86 3.06 -11.77
CA CYS A 310 11.56 2.45 -12.08
C CYS A 310 11.08 2.75 -13.50
N VAL A 311 11.09 4.03 -13.90
CA VAL A 311 10.63 4.47 -15.21
C VAL A 311 11.54 3.92 -16.32
N LEU A 312 12.86 3.93 -16.11
CA LEU A 312 13.81 3.39 -17.08
C LEU A 312 13.62 1.88 -17.31
N ILE A 313 13.38 1.11 -16.26
CA ILE A 313 13.09 -0.33 -16.37
C ILE A 313 11.81 -0.56 -17.17
N VAL A 314 10.75 0.18 -16.89
CA VAL A 314 9.47 0.03 -17.61
C VAL A 314 9.62 0.48 -19.07
N CYS A 315 10.34 1.57 -19.34
CA CYS A 315 10.62 2.03 -20.70
C CYS A 315 11.45 0.99 -21.49
N TYR A 316 12.45 0.39 -20.85
CA TYR A 316 13.22 -0.70 -21.45
C TYR A 316 12.29 -1.88 -21.76
N HIS A 317 11.40 -2.26 -20.85
CA HIS A 317 10.45 -3.35 -21.06
C HIS A 317 9.45 -3.06 -22.19
N VAL A 318 8.98 -1.81 -22.34
CA VAL A 318 8.13 -1.40 -23.48
C VAL A 318 8.86 -1.57 -24.81
N VAL A 319 10.16 -1.23 -24.86
CA VAL A 319 11.00 -1.42 -26.05
C VAL A 319 11.24 -2.90 -26.31
N GLU A 320 11.53 -3.68 -25.28
CA GLU A 320 11.72 -5.13 -25.35
C GLU A 320 10.45 -5.82 -25.90
N LEU A 321 9.27 -5.47 -25.38
CA LEU A 321 7.96 -5.93 -25.87
C LEU A 321 7.74 -5.62 -27.36
N LEU A 322 8.28 -4.50 -27.87
CA LEU A 322 8.09 -4.11 -29.28
C LEU A 322 8.95 -4.96 -30.24
N PHE A 323 10.11 -5.45 -29.77
CA PHE A 323 11.07 -6.18 -30.60
C PHE A 323 11.05 -7.70 -30.37
N ASP A 324 10.58 -8.17 -29.21
CA ASP A 324 10.63 -9.56 -28.81
C ASP A 324 9.29 -10.05 -28.24
N ASP A 325 8.58 -10.87 -29.03
CA ASP A 325 7.32 -11.50 -28.64
C ASP A 325 7.49 -12.51 -27.47
N THR A 326 8.72 -12.93 -27.16
CA THR A 326 9.02 -13.83 -26.03
C THR A 326 9.11 -13.11 -24.69
N ALA A 327 9.20 -11.78 -24.70
CA ALA A 327 9.19 -10.95 -23.49
C ALA A 327 7.78 -10.77 -22.89
N MET A 328 6.74 -11.27 -23.58
CA MET A 328 5.39 -11.32 -23.01
C MET A 328 5.39 -12.15 -21.73
N PRO A 329 4.56 -11.79 -20.72
CA PRO A 329 4.42 -12.53 -19.48
C PRO A 329 3.64 -13.84 -19.69
N ARG A 330 4.03 -14.67 -20.67
CA ARG A 330 3.51 -16.03 -20.87
C ARG A 330 4.06 -16.93 -19.77
N GLY A 331 3.21 -17.76 -19.18
CA GLY A 331 3.65 -18.71 -18.15
C GLY A 331 4.73 -19.63 -18.72
N MET A 332 5.92 -19.59 -18.16
CA MET A 332 6.97 -20.55 -18.43
C MET A 332 6.69 -21.84 -17.65
N GLU A 333 6.86 -22.97 -18.32
CA GLU A 333 6.95 -24.27 -17.67
C GLU A 333 8.26 -24.30 -16.85
N ASP A 334 8.09 -24.31 -15.53
CA ASP A 334 9.08 -24.59 -14.49
C ASP A 334 10.43 -23.85 -14.57
N PRO A 335 10.55 -22.62 -14.03
CA PRO A 335 11.85 -22.05 -13.75
C PRO A 335 12.52 -22.82 -12.61
N LEU A 336 13.57 -23.58 -12.92
CA LEU A 336 14.44 -24.21 -11.93
C LEU A 336 15.07 -23.13 -11.03
N LEU A 337 14.49 -22.91 -9.85
CA LEU A 337 15.03 -22.01 -8.83
C LEU A 337 16.51 -22.34 -8.56
N GLY A 338 17.37 -21.32 -8.56
CA GLY A 338 18.81 -21.46 -8.32
C GLY A 338 19.68 -21.78 -9.55
N ALA A 339 19.15 -21.73 -10.79
CA ALA A 339 19.96 -21.95 -11.99
C ALA A 339 20.70 -20.71 -12.49
N ALA A 340 20.14 -19.51 -12.31
CA ALA A 340 20.77 -18.23 -12.68
C ALA A 340 20.21 -17.06 -11.85
N SER A 341 21.02 -16.01 -11.65
CA SER A 341 20.52 -14.77 -11.06
C SER A 341 19.50 -14.13 -12.01
N PHE A 342 18.35 -13.73 -11.49
CA PHE A 342 17.22 -13.22 -12.28
C PHE A 342 17.36 -11.75 -12.72
N SER A 343 18.50 -11.12 -12.40
CA SER A 343 18.85 -9.80 -12.88
C SER A 343 20.20 -9.85 -13.60
N MET A 344 20.33 -9.10 -14.71
CA MET A 344 21.59 -9.02 -15.48
C MET A 344 22.80 -8.62 -14.62
N PHE A 345 22.57 -7.97 -13.47
CA PHE A 345 23.61 -7.53 -12.53
C PHE A 345 23.81 -8.46 -11.32
N GLY A 346 23.29 -9.68 -11.34
CA GLY A 346 23.42 -10.63 -10.23
C GLY A 346 22.67 -10.19 -8.97
N SER A 347 23.28 -10.39 -7.81
CA SER A 347 22.70 -10.09 -6.48
C SER A 347 22.36 -8.61 -6.27
N LEU A 348 23.13 -7.69 -6.86
CA LEU A 348 22.83 -6.25 -6.80
C LEU A 348 21.54 -5.92 -7.53
N GLY A 349 21.32 -6.53 -8.69
CA GLY A 349 20.11 -6.34 -9.46
C GLY A 349 18.87 -6.92 -8.76
N ALA A 350 19.00 -8.07 -8.11
CA ALA A 350 17.96 -8.64 -7.26
C ALA A 350 17.62 -7.74 -6.05
N ALA A 351 18.63 -7.14 -5.41
CA ALA A 351 18.41 -6.17 -4.34
C ALA A 351 17.64 -4.93 -4.84
N VAL A 352 17.99 -4.41 -6.04
CA VAL A 352 17.26 -3.30 -6.67
C VAL A 352 15.81 -3.71 -6.98
N GLN A 353 15.56 -4.92 -7.48
CA GLN A 353 14.20 -5.43 -7.70
C GLN A 353 13.39 -5.45 -6.40
N VAL A 354 13.94 -6.02 -5.33
CA VAL A 354 13.28 -6.07 -4.01
C VAL A 354 12.95 -4.67 -3.51
N ILE A 355 13.90 -3.74 -3.58
CA ILE A 355 13.68 -2.33 -3.21
C ILE A 355 12.57 -1.72 -4.06
N LEU A 356 12.55 -1.99 -5.37
CA LEU A 356 11.56 -1.45 -6.29
C LEU A 356 10.14 -1.98 -6.03
N ILE A 357 10.00 -3.28 -5.74
CA ILE A 357 8.72 -3.90 -5.42
C ILE A 357 8.14 -3.32 -4.12
N LEU A 358 8.96 -3.24 -3.07
CA LEU A 358 8.54 -2.64 -1.80
C LEU A 358 8.21 -1.15 -1.99
N TYR A 359 9.01 -0.44 -2.78
CA TYR A 359 8.78 0.95 -3.11
C TYR A 359 7.45 1.17 -3.83
N LEU A 360 7.14 0.35 -4.83
CA LEU A 360 5.88 0.40 -5.57
C LEU A 360 4.68 0.06 -4.69
N MET A 361 4.81 -0.89 -3.76
CA MET A 361 3.74 -1.20 -2.81
C MET A 361 3.48 -0.05 -1.83
N VAL A 362 4.52 0.57 -1.26
CA VAL A 362 4.31 1.72 -0.37
C VAL A 362 3.74 2.89 -1.18
N SER A 363 4.18 3.08 -2.43
CA SER A 363 3.67 4.12 -3.32
C SER A 363 2.20 3.91 -3.66
N SER A 364 1.80 2.68 -3.99
CA SER A 364 0.41 2.36 -4.28
C SER A 364 -0.49 2.61 -3.06
N VAL A 365 -0.08 2.22 -1.86
CA VAL A 365 -0.83 2.45 -0.62
C VAL A 365 -0.96 3.95 -0.31
N VAL A 366 0.14 4.71 -0.42
CA VAL A 366 0.11 6.17 -0.23
C VAL A 366 -0.80 6.84 -1.26
N GLY A 367 -0.76 6.37 -2.52
CA GLY A 367 -1.62 6.85 -3.59
C GLY A 367 -3.09 6.54 -3.38
N PHE A 368 -3.39 5.31 -2.93
CA PHE A 368 -4.74 4.85 -2.64
C PHE A 368 -5.41 5.75 -1.59
N TYR A 369 -4.76 5.98 -0.46
CA TYR A 369 -5.28 6.84 0.61
C TYR A 369 -5.25 8.34 0.28
N SER A 370 -4.51 8.75 -0.75
CA SER A 370 -4.48 10.13 -1.23
C SER A 370 -5.52 10.40 -2.32
N SER A 371 -6.12 9.36 -2.89
CA SER A 371 -7.11 9.49 -3.96
C SER A 371 -8.44 10.02 -3.40
N PRO A 372 -9.17 10.87 -4.16
CA PRO A 372 -10.44 11.45 -3.69
C PRO A 372 -11.54 10.40 -3.46
N LEU A 373 -11.42 9.23 -4.09
CA LEU A 373 -12.39 8.14 -3.96
C LEU A 373 -12.26 7.42 -2.62
N PHE A 374 -11.04 7.27 -2.09
CA PHE A 374 -10.77 6.45 -0.90
C PHE A 374 -10.28 7.26 0.31
N THR A 375 -10.36 8.59 0.27
CA THR A 375 -10.00 9.44 1.43
C THR A 375 -10.80 9.13 2.70
N GLY A 376 -12.02 8.62 2.56
CA GLY A 376 -12.88 8.25 3.69
C GLY A 376 -12.40 7.01 4.45
N LEU A 377 -11.61 6.14 3.82
CA LEU A 377 -11.05 4.93 4.44
C LEU A 377 -9.71 5.20 5.14
N ARG A 378 -9.16 6.41 5.06
CA ARG A 378 -7.85 6.73 5.62
C ARG A 378 -7.82 6.47 7.14
N PRO A 379 -6.97 5.56 7.64
CA PRO A 379 -6.91 5.26 9.05
C PRO A 379 -6.41 6.47 9.85
N ARG A 380 -7.09 6.78 10.95
CA ARG A 380 -6.70 7.81 11.93
C ARG A 380 -6.39 7.14 13.25
N ALA A 381 -5.26 7.48 13.86
CA ALA A 381 -4.86 6.88 15.13
C ALA A 381 -5.98 7.06 16.17
N GLN A 382 -6.44 5.95 16.75
CA GLN A 382 -7.48 5.88 17.78
C GLN A 382 -8.87 6.37 17.39
N ASP A 383 -9.16 6.54 16.10
CA ASP A 383 -10.46 7.04 15.61
C ASP A 383 -10.91 6.31 14.33
N THR A 384 -10.56 5.03 14.17
CA THR A 384 -11.11 4.18 13.12
C THR A 384 -12.22 3.28 13.65
N THR A 385 -13.38 3.31 13.00
CA THR A 385 -14.49 2.38 13.27
C THR A 385 -14.17 0.99 12.75
N LEU A 386 -14.85 -0.03 13.27
CA LEU A 386 -14.65 -1.41 12.83
C LEU A 386 -14.95 -1.61 11.33
N THR A 387 -15.99 -0.96 10.81
CA THR A 387 -16.33 -0.96 9.37
C THR A 387 -15.21 -0.36 8.50
N GLN A 388 -14.54 0.70 8.96
CA GLN A 388 -13.38 1.26 8.28
C GLN A 388 -12.17 0.32 8.33
N ILE A 389 -11.98 -0.42 9.44
CA ILE A 389 -10.93 -1.43 9.54
C ILE A 389 -11.18 -2.56 8.53
N ILE A 390 -12.41 -3.05 8.41
CA ILE A 390 -12.79 -4.07 7.41
C ILE A 390 -12.51 -3.55 6.00
N GLY A 391 -12.97 -2.34 5.66
CA GLY A 391 -12.73 -1.74 4.34
C GLY A 391 -11.24 -1.54 4.02
N ASN A 392 -10.43 -1.19 5.02
CA ASN A 392 -8.98 -1.12 4.88
C ASN A 392 -8.34 -2.49 4.64
N CYS A 393 -8.78 -3.53 5.35
CA CYS A 393 -8.28 -4.89 5.14
C CYS A 393 -8.61 -5.40 3.73
N VAL A 394 -9.84 -5.17 3.25
CA VAL A 394 -10.24 -5.49 1.86
C VAL A 394 -9.34 -4.75 0.87
N SER A 395 -9.19 -3.44 1.03
CA SER A 395 -8.42 -2.60 0.10
C SER A 395 -6.95 -3.02 0.02
N LEU A 396 -6.31 -3.20 1.18
CA LEU A 396 -4.91 -3.63 1.26
C LEU A 396 -4.72 -5.03 0.70
N LEU A 397 -5.66 -5.96 0.91
CA LEU A 397 -5.58 -7.32 0.38
C LEU A 397 -5.75 -7.37 -1.14
N VAL A 398 -6.62 -6.52 -1.72
CA VAL A 398 -6.75 -6.38 -3.18
C VAL A 398 -5.48 -5.77 -3.78
N LEU A 399 -4.90 -4.75 -3.14
CA LEU A 399 -3.64 -4.13 -3.59
C LEU A 399 -2.46 -5.11 -3.51
N SER A 400 -2.37 -5.91 -2.44
CA SER A 400 -1.27 -6.86 -2.25
C SER A 400 -1.37 -8.09 -3.14
N SER A 401 -2.58 -8.61 -3.42
CA SER A 401 -2.78 -9.76 -4.32
C SER A 401 -2.50 -9.40 -5.79
N ALA A 402 -2.71 -8.14 -6.18
CA ALA A 402 -2.40 -7.65 -7.52
C ALA A 402 -0.91 -7.27 -7.72
N LEU A 403 -0.14 -7.11 -6.63
CA LEU A 403 1.27 -6.69 -6.69
C LEU A 403 2.17 -7.62 -7.53
N PRO A 404 2.07 -8.97 -7.44
CA PRO A 404 2.88 -9.87 -8.26
C PRO A 404 2.60 -9.74 -9.75
N VAL A 405 1.31 -9.67 -10.11
CA VAL A 405 0.87 -9.49 -11.49
C VAL A 405 1.35 -8.13 -12.00
N PHE A 406 1.21 -7.08 -11.19
CA PHE A 406 1.69 -5.74 -11.51
C PHE A 406 3.21 -5.66 -11.72
N SER A 407 4.01 -6.28 -10.85
CA SER A 407 5.47 -6.32 -10.99
C SER A 407 5.91 -7.05 -12.28
N ARG A 408 5.20 -8.13 -12.63
CA ARG A 408 5.44 -8.90 -13.84
C ARG A 408 5.01 -8.14 -15.09
N THR A 409 3.84 -7.50 -15.10
CA THR A 409 3.36 -6.73 -16.25
C THR A 409 4.25 -5.53 -16.55
N LEU A 410 4.88 -4.92 -15.53
CA LEU A 410 5.86 -3.84 -15.69
C LEU A 410 7.26 -4.30 -16.14
N GLY A 411 7.51 -5.61 -16.21
CA GLY A 411 8.83 -6.16 -16.54
C GLY A 411 9.89 -5.99 -15.45
N ILE A 412 9.48 -5.70 -14.20
CA ILE A 412 10.41 -5.52 -13.07
C ILE A 412 11.01 -6.86 -12.65
N THR A 413 10.21 -7.93 -12.72
CA THR A 413 10.60 -9.28 -12.34
C THR A 413 10.23 -10.29 -13.41
N ARG A 414 11.19 -11.14 -13.78
CA ARG A 414 10.99 -12.32 -14.64
C ARG A 414 10.54 -13.57 -13.87
N PHE A 415 10.43 -13.48 -12.55
CA PHE A 415 10.08 -14.60 -11.69
C PHE A 415 8.69 -15.13 -12.03
N ASP A 416 8.62 -16.43 -12.36
CA ASP A 416 7.43 -17.10 -12.86
C ASP A 416 7.04 -18.31 -12.01
N LEU A 417 7.01 -18.13 -10.69
CA LEU A 417 6.37 -19.12 -9.80
C LEU A 417 4.85 -18.99 -9.78
N LEU A 418 4.30 -18.11 -10.61
CA LEU A 418 2.89 -17.82 -10.69
C LEU A 418 2.18 -18.81 -11.63
N GLY A 419 2.49 -20.10 -11.58
CA GLY A 419 1.93 -21.15 -12.47
C GLY A 419 0.40 -21.13 -12.61
N ASP A 420 -0.33 -20.54 -11.64
CA ASP A 420 -1.78 -20.29 -11.74
C ASP A 420 -2.19 -18.89 -12.24
N PHE A 421 -1.35 -17.86 -12.16
CA PHE A 421 -1.65 -16.53 -12.71
C PHE A 421 -1.31 -16.41 -14.21
N GLY A 422 -0.43 -17.28 -14.73
CA GLY A 422 -0.17 -17.38 -16.17
C GLY A 422 -1.39 -17.84 -16.99
N ARG A 423 -2.43 -18.37 -16.33
CA ARG A 423 -3.69 -18.78 -16.95
C ARG A 423 -4.64 -17.62 -17.26
N TYR A 424 -4.31 -16.37 -16.91
CA TYR A 424 -5.17 -15.24 -17.25
C TYR A 424 -5.07 -14.90 -18.74
N ASN A 425 -6.16 -15.15 -19.47
CA ASN A 425 -6.29 -14.86 -20.90
C ASN A 425 -5.91 -13.40 -21.28
N TRP A 426 -6.06 -12.44 -20.37
CA TRP A 426 -5.71 -11.03 -20.64
C TRP A 426 -4.19 -10.76 -20.60
N LEU A 427 -3.42 -11.52 -19.82
CA LEU A 427 -1.96 -11.38 -19.72
C LEU A 427 -1.26 -11.85 -21.00
N GLY A 428 -1.91 -12.72 -21.78
CA GLY A 428 -1.44 -13.17 -23.10
C GLY A 428 -1.72 -12.18 -24.22
N ASN A 429 -2.52 -11.11 -23.99
CA ASN A 429 -2.83 -10.12 -25.01
C ASN A 429 -1.78 -8.99 -25.02
N PHE A 430 -0.96 -8.99 -26.06
CA PHE A 430 0.07 -7.98 -26.31
C PHE A 430 -0.45 -6.55 -26.17
N HIS A 431 -1.60 -6.23 -26.77
CA HIS A 431 -2.13 -4.86 -26.77
C HIS A 431 -2.48 -4.36 -25.38
N ILE A 432 -3.01 -5.22 -24.52
CA ILE A 432 -3.39 -4.84 -23.16
C ILE A 432 -2.14 -4.58 -22.33
N VAL A 433 -1.16 -5.48 -22.38
CA VAL A 433 0.11 -5.34 -21.65
C VAL A 433 0.89 -4.13 -22.16
N PHE A 434 0.96 -3.92 -23.47
CA PHE A 434 1.65 -2.78 -24.07
C PHE A 434 1.00 -1.44 -23.68
N LEU A 435 -0.33 -1.34 -23.80
CA LEU A 435 -1.09 -0.14 -23.40
C LEU A 435 -0.92 0.15 -21.90
N TYR A 436 -0.95 -0.89 -21.06
CA TYR A 436 -0.76 -0.77 -19.62
C TYR A 436 0.59 -0.15 -19.29
N ASN A 437 1.66 -0.66 -19.88
CA ASN A 437 3.02 -0.18 -19.65
C ASN A 437 3.23 1.25 -20.16
N ILE A 438 2.72 1.59 -21.34
CA ILE A 438 2.77 2.97 -21.86
C ILE A 438 2.01 3.93 -20.94
N LEU A 439 0.81 3.54 -20.50
CA LEU A 439 0.00 4.38 -19.62
C LEU A 439 0.70 4.59 -18.28
N PHE A 440 1.29 3.54 -17.70
CA PHE A 440 2.08 3.64 -16.48
C PHE A 440 3.30 4.56 -16.66
N ALA A 441 4.11 4.32 -17.69
CA ALA A 441 5.31 5.13 -17.97
C ALA A 441 4.96 6.60 -18.23
N GLY A 442 3.87 6.86 -18.97
CA GLY A 442 3.37 8.19 -19.26
C GLY A 442 2.88 8.92 -18.01
N LEU A 443 2.04 8.27 -17.19
CA LEU A 443 1.52 8.84 -15.94
C LEU A 443 2.64 9.12 -14.94
N THR A 444 3.56 8.17 -14.74
CA THR A 444 4.71 8.32 -13.83
C THR A 444 5.67 9.42 -14.29
N SER A 445 5.99 9.49 -15.59
CA SER A 445 6.86 10.53 -16.16
C SER A 445 6.22 11.92 -16.06
N ALA A 446 4.94 12.06 -16.43
CA ALA A 446 4.22 13.34 -16.30
C ALA A 446 4.17 13.82 -14.84
N CYS A 447 3.94 12.88 -13.92
CA CYS A 447 3.92 13.14 -12.49
C CYS A 447 5.30 13.60 -11.97
N LEU A 448 6.38 12.95 -12.43
CA LEU A 448 7.75 13.28 -12.09
C LEU A 448 8.15 14.66 -12.63
N ILE A 449 7.83 14.96 -13.90
CA ILE A 449 8.11 16.26 -14.53
C ILE A 449 7.38 17.36 -13.78
N ASN A 450 6.10 17.20 -13.48
CA ASN A 450 5.34 18.20 -12.73
C ASN A 450 5.94 18.46 -11.33
N THR A 451 6.33 17.39 -10.64
CA THR A 451 6.90 17.47 -9.30
C THR A 451 8.28 18.14 -9.31
N LEU A 452 9.16 17.74 -10.23
CA LEU A 452 10.48 18.33 -10.39
C LEU A 452 10.41 19.77 -10.86
N THR A 453 9.59 20.07 -11.87
CA THR A 453 9.39 21.43 -12.39
C THR A 453 8.93 22.36 -11.28
N TRP A 454 7.94 21.96 -10.48
CA TRP A 454 7.45 22.77 -9.37
C TRP A 454 8.51 22.96 -8.26
N THR A 455 9.28 21.92 -7.96
CA THR A 455 10.34 21.96 -6.95
C THR A 455 11.49 22.88 -7.38
N VAL A 456 11.95 22.73 -8.63
CA VAL A 456 13.01 23.55 -9.23
C VAL A 456 12.56 25.01 -9.35
N GLN A 457 11.34 25.26 -9.83
CA GLN A 457 10.77 26.62 -9.86
C GLN A 457 10.75 27.26 -8.47
N ARG A 458 10.32 26.53 -7.44
CA ARG A 458 10.24 27.04 -6.08
C ARG A 458 11.60 27.37 -5.49
N GLU A 459 12.60 26.53 -5.73
CA GLU A 459 13.96 26.79 -5.25
C GLU A 459 14.66 27.89 -6.07
N LEU A 460 14.40 28.01 -7.37
CA LEU A 460 14.83 29.16 -8.18
C LEU A 460 14.23 30.48 -7.64
N ILE A 461 12.93 30.53 -7.38
CA ILE A 461 12.27 31.72 -6.81
C ILE A 461 12.86 32.11 -5.45
N ARG A 462 13.27 31.12 -4.65
CA ARG A 462 13.96 31.36 -3.37
C ARG A 462 15.39 31.83 -3.55
N ALA A 463 16.15 31.21 -4.46
CA ALA A 463 17.52 31.56 -4.76
C ALA A 463 17.63 32.98 -5.35
N PHE A 464 16.70 33.37 -6.22
CA PHE A 464 16.59 34.73 -6.76
C PHE A 464 16.04 35.76 -5.77
N GLY A 465 15.71 35.37 -4.53
CA GLY A 465 15.25 36.29 -3.50
C GLY A 465 13.86 36.90 -3.77
N LEU A 466 13.13 36.44 -4.79
CA LEU A 466 11.82 36.98 -5.17
C LEU A 466 10.75 36.80 -4.07
N HIS A 467 10.99 35.92 -3.10
CA HIS A 467 10.11 35.77 -1.93
C HIS A 467 10.15 36.98 -0.98
N LYS A 468 11.21 37.82 -1.04
CA LYS A 468 11.35 39.03 -0.20
C LYS A 468 10.74 40.28 -0.84
N LEU A 469 10.34 40.23 -2.11
CA LEU A 469 9.60 41.32 -2.72
C LEU A 469 8.17 41.33 -2.14
N PRO A 470 7.68 42.49 -1.67
CA PRO A 470 6.28 42.61 -1.27
C PRO A 470 5.44 42.37 -2.52
N SER A 471 4.85 41.18 -2.64
CA SER A 471 3.97 40.85 -3.75
C SER A 471 2.66 41.62 -3.59
N THR A 472 2.66 42.89 -3.98
CA THR A 472 1.45 43.63 -4.32
C THR A 472 0.92 43.10 -5.64
N VAL A 473 0.31 41.92 -5.62
CA VAL A 473 -0.82 41.50 -6.46
C VAL A 473 -1.24 40.14 -5.92
N SER A 474 -2.40 40.15 -5.25
CA SER A 474 -3.24 38.98 -5.08
C SER A 474 -3.47 38.36 -6.46
N ARG A 475 -2.77 37.27 -6.80
CA ARG A 475 -3.30 36.33 -7.79
C ARG A 475 -4.49 35.69 -7.11
N SER A 476 -5.67 36.23 -7.38
CA SER A 476 -6.95 35.59 -7.11
C SER A 476 -6.89 34.17 -7.66
N THR A 477 -6.65 33.21 -6.78
CA THR A 477 -7.09 31.84 -6.96
C THR A 477 -8.60 31.93 -7.11
N ILE A 478 -9.08 31.97 -8.35
CA ILE A 478 -10.48 31.70 -8.65
C ILE A 478 -10.67 30.23 -8.22
N PRO A 479 -11.44 29.95 -7.16
CA PRO A 479 -11.76 28.57 -6.85
C PRO A 479 -12.68 28.08 -7.96
N LEU A 480 -12.27 27.02 -8.64
CA LEU A 480 -13.03 26.34 -9.71
C LEU A 480 -14.47 25.93 -9.28
N ARG A 481 -14.81 26.04 -8.00
CA ARG A 481 -16.15 25.85 -7.45
C ARG A 481 -17.18 26.93 -7.82
N LEU A 482 -16.77 28.14 -8.20
CA LEU A 482 -17.71 29.23 -8.55
C LEU A 482 -18.06 29.29 -10.04
N LEU A 483 -17.28 28.63 -10.90
CA LEU A 483 -17.55 28.54 -12.34
C LEU A 483 -18.53 27.40 -12.70
N LEU A 484 -18.66 26.38 -11.83
CA LEU A 484 -19.66 25.31 -11.98
C LEU A 484 -21.01 25.63 -11.32
N ALA A 485 -21.06 26.56 -10.36
CA ALA A 485 -22.31 26.94 -9.68
C ALA A 485 -23.17 27.94 -10.46
N ASN A 486 -22.60 28.69 -11.40
CA ASN A 486 -23.32 29.68 -12.21
C ASN A 486 -23.78 29.16 -13.60
N GLY A 487 -23.53 27.89 -13.92
CA GLY A 487 -23.98 27.25 -15.18
C GLY A 487 -25.30 26.49 -15.10
N LEU A 488 -25.91 26.36 -13.92
CA LEU A 488 -27.11 25.53 -13.69
C LEU A 488 -28.33 26.30 -13.17
N SER A 489 -28.31 27.64 -13.15
CA SER A 489 -29.47 28.46 -12.77
C SER A 489 -30.06 29.32 -13.91
N LYS A 490 -29.67 29.05 -15.16
CA LYS A 490 -30.28 29.61 -16.36
C LYS A 490 -30.27 28.55 -17.45
N ILE A 491 -31.24 27.64 -17.39
CA ILE A 491 -31.99 27.04 -18.51
C ILE A 491 -32.99 26.10 -17.80
N GLN A 492 -34.25 26.51 -17.86
CA GLN A 492 -35.48 25.73 -17.95
C GLN A 492 -35.46 24.25 -17.58
#